data_AF-A0A7V0TN74-F1
#
_entry.id   AF-A0A7V0TN74-F1
#
_cell.length_a   1.000
_cell.length_b   1.000
_cell.length_c   1.000
_cell.angle_alpha   90.00
_cell.angle_beta   90.00
_cell.angle_gamma   90.00
#
_symmetry.space_group_name_H-M   'P 1'
#
loop_
_entity.id
_entity.type
_entity.pdbx_description
1 polymer ?
#
loop_
_entity_poly.entity_id
_entity_poly.type
_entity_poly.pdbx_seq_one_letter_code
_entity_poly.pdbx_strand_id
1 'polypeptide(L)'
;MNALAKILSSKIRGEIFRLLFGTSDQALHMRDIERKSGFAIGTIQGELKKLSELDLILKEKDGNRTYYRANKSHPLYSDIHNLVLKTSGLVDVLRNALGTEKIKLAFVFGSFARGEESADSDIDLMVIGSLGLRDLITMLANTQDTILR
;
A
#
# COMPACT_ATOMS: atom_id res chain seq x y z
N MET A 1 21.27 -15.32 -9.00
CA MET A 1 20.58 -14.44 -8.03
C MET A 1 19.28 -15.13 -7.62
N ASN A 2 19.03 -15.27 -6.32
CA ASN A 2 17.81 -15.93 -5.81
C ASN A 2 16.57 -15.01 -5.94
N ALA A 3 15.36 -15.56 -5.78
CA ALA A 3 14.10 -14.81 -5.91
C ALA A 3 13.97 -13.66 -4.89
N LEU A 4 14.57 -13.80 -3.70
CA LEU A 4 14.57 -12.75 -2.67
C LEU A 4 15.37 -11.51 -3.11
N ALA A 5 16.59 -11.68 -3.63
CA ALA A 5 17.36 -10.58 -4.23
C ALA A 5 16.64 -10.02 -5.47
N LYS A 6 15.98 -10.93 -6.20
CA LYS A 6 14.87 -10.70 -7.14
C LYS A 6 13.99 -9.57 -6.68
N ILE A 7 13.37 -9.70 -5.50
CA ILE A 7 12.32 -8.85 -4.95
C ILE A 7 12.85 -7.58 -4.26
N LEU A 8 13.96 -7.60 -3.52
CA LEU A 8 14.31 -6.51 -2.59
C LEU A 8 15.10 -5.31 -3.17
N SER A 9 15.51 -5.34 -4.44
CA SER A 9 16.62 -4.51 -4.93
C SER A 9 16.25 -3.21 -5.68
N SER A 10 14.98 -2.83 -5.81
CA SER A 10 14.56 -1.81 -6.79
C SER A 10 13.55 -0.79 -6.26
N LYS A 11 13.87 0.52 -6.39
CA LYS A 11 12.96 1.63 -6.05
C LYS A 11 11.65 1.56 -6.84
N ILE A 12 11.74 1.30 -8.15
CA ILE A 12 10.55 1.20 -9.00
C ILE A 12 9.68 0.00 -8.63
N ARG A 13 10.29 -1.08 -8.13
CA ARG A 13 9.52 -2.22 -7.63
C ARG A 13 8.77 -1.87 -6.35
N GLY A 14 9.41 -1.13 -5.44
CA GLY A 14 8.74 -0.60 -4.24
C GLY A 14 7.48 0.17 -4.62
N GLU A 15 7.56 1.05 -5.62
CA GLU A 15 6.37 1.78 -6.11
C GLU A 15 5.33 0.88 -6.78
N ILE A 16 5.74 -0.09 -7.60
CA ILE A 16 4.79 -1.04 -8.20
C ILE A 16 4.08 -1.86 -7.10
N PHE A 17 4.79 -2.27 -6.06
CA PHE A 17 4.19 -2.94 -4.91
C PHE A 17 3.22 -2.03 -4.18
N ARG A 18 3.60 -0.78 -3.89
CA ARG A 18 2.68 0.21 -3.31
C ARG A 18 1.39 0.34 -4.11
N LEU A 19 1.49 0.36 -5.44
CA LEU A 19 0.35 0.56 -6.34
C LEU A 19 -0.54 -0.67 -6.54
N LEU A 20 0.05 -1.89 -6.58
CA LEU A 20 -0.67 -3.11 -6.94
C LEU A 20 -0.99 -4.03 -5.76
N PHE A 21 -0.23 -3.92 -4.66
CA PHE A 21 -0.39 -4.71 -3.44
C PHE A 21 -0.90 -3.85 -2.28
N GLY A 22 -1.45 -2.67 -2.56
CA GLY A 22 -2.13 -1.84 -1.57
C GLY A 22 -3.55 -2.34 -1.25
N THR A 23 -4.37 -1.45 -0.67
CA THR A 23 -5.76 -1.73 -0.24
C THR A 23 -6.75 -1.93 -1.40
N SER A 24 -6.40 -1.43 -2.60
CA SER A 24 -7.25 -1.54 -3.79
C SER A 24 -6.93 -2.81 -4.59
N ASP A 25 -7.94 -3.66 -4.78
CA ASP A 25 -7.84 -4.87 -5.63
C ASP A 25 -8.04 -4.58 -7.13
N GLN A 26 -7.85 -3.32 -7.54
CA GLN A 26 -8.09 -2.93 -8.92
C GLN A 26 -6.89 -3.22 -9.82
N ALA A 27 -7.17 -3.80 -10.98
CA ALA A 27 -6.18 -3.90 -12.04
C ALA A 27 -5.89 -2.50 -12.61
N LEU A 28 -4.61 -2.13 -12.71
CA LEU A 28 -4.19 -0.83 -13.21
C LEU A 28 -3.68 -0.91 -14.64
N HIS A 29 -4.08 0.05 -15.46
CA HIS A 29 -3.51 0.20 -16.80
C HIS A 29 -2.05 0.66 -16.69
N MET A 30 -1.20 0.21 -17.62
CA MET A 30 0.23 0.54 -17.60
C MET A 30 0.51 2.06 -17.53
N ARG A 31 -0.28 2.88 -18.23
CA ARG A 31 -0.15 4.36 -18.17
C ARG A 31 -0.61 4.96 -16.84
N ASP A 32 -1.52 4.31 -16.13
CA ASP A 32 -1.89 4.75 -14.78
C ASP A 32 -0.76 4.47 -13.80
N ILE A 33 -0.09 3.31 -13.94
CA ILE A 33 1.11 2.96 -13.17
C ILE A 33 2.23 3.98 -13.46
N GLU A 34 2.42 4.37 -14.71
CA GLU A 34 3.37 5.43 -15.10
C GLU A 34 3.08 6.74 -14.40
N ARG A 35 1.86 7.26 -14.57
CA ARG A 35 1.47 8.54 -13.96
C ARG A 35 1.58 8.52 -12.44
N LYS A 36 1.19 7.42 -11.78
CA LYS A 36 1.19 7.31 -10.31
C LYS A 36 2.56 7.04 -9.70
N SER A 37 3.44 6.35 -10.43
CA SER A 37 4.78 6.01 -9.94
C SER A 37 5.83 7.08 -10.25
N GLY A 38 5.59 7.93 -11.26
CA GLY A 38 6.53 8.98 -11.68
C GLY A 38 7.77 8.46 -12.42
N PHE A 39 7.85 7.16 -12.70
CA PHE A 39 8.94 6.55 -13.47
C PHE A 39 8.63 6.51 -14.96
N ALA A 40 9.67 6.48 -15.79
CA ALA A 40 9.51 6.37 -17.25
C ALA A 40 8.90 5.01 -17.66
N ILE A 41 8.07 5.03 -18.70
CA ILE A 41 7.35 3.84 -19.22
C ILE A 41 8.25 2.64 -19.49
N GLY A 42 9.45 2.84 -20.04
CA GLY A 42 10.37 1.74 -20.38
C GLY A 42 10.88 1.01 -19.13
N THR A 43 11.16 1.77 -18.06
CA THR A 43 11.58 1.21 -16.76
C THR A 43 10.44 0.42 -16.13
N ILE A 44 9.21 0.96 -16.21
CA ILE A 44 8.00 0.29 -15.72
C ILE A 44 7.76 -1.01 -16.48
N GLN A 45 7.83 -0.99 -17.81
CA GLN A 45 7.65 -2.19 -18.64
C GLN A 45 8.65 -3.28 -18.29
N GLY A 46 9.92 -2.92 -18.15
CA GLY A 46 10.96 -3.87 -17.75
C GLY A 46 10.69 -4.48 -16.39
N GLU A 47 10.22 -3.69 -15.43
CA GLU A 47 9.94 -4.18 -14.09
C GLU A 47 8.66 -5.02 -14.00
N LEU A 48 7.56 -4.58 -14.62
CA LEU A 48 6.33 -5.35 -14.72
C LEU A 48 6.54 -6.70 -15.41
N LYS A 49 7.39 -6.74 -16.44
CA LYS A 49 7.78 -8.00 -17.10
C LYS A 49 8.45 -8.96 -16.11
N LYS A 50 9.46 -8.50 -15.36
CA LYS A 50 10.15 -9.33 -14.35
C LYS A 50 9.21 -9.84 -13.26
N LEU A 51 8.30 -9.00 -12.79
CA LEU A 51 7.33 -9.38 -11.77
C LEU A 51 6.29 -10.38 -12.30
N SER A 52 5.89 -10.23 -13.56
CA SER A 52 5.00 -11.20 -14.23
C SER A 52 5.70 -12.55 -14.42
N GLU A 53 7.00 -12.55 -14.76
CA GLU A 53 7.82 -13.78 -14.87
C GLU A 53 8.02 -14.50 -13.53
N LEU A 54 7.81 -13.80 -12.41
CA LEU A 54 7.83 -14.37 -11.06
C LEU A 54 6.43 -14.75 -10.57
N ASP A 55 5.40 -14.63 -11.42
CA ASP A 55 3.98 -14.82 -11.07
C ASP A 55 3.49 -13.97 -9.89
N LEU A 56 4.22 -12.90 -9.53
CA LEU A 56 3.83 -11.98 -8.46
C LEU A 56 2.68 -11.07 -8.89
N ILE A 57 2.61 -10.75 -10.18
CA ILE A 57 1.53 -9.96 -10.76
C ILE A 57 0.95 -10.68 -11.97
N LEU A 58 -0.35 -10.50 -12.19
CA LEU A 58 -1.06 -11.00 -13.35
C LEU A 58 -1.18 -9.90 -14.39
N LYS A 59 -1.08 -10.29 -15.66
CA LYS A 59 -1.23 -9.41 -16.81
C LYS A 59 -2.50 -9.79 -17.57
N GLU A 60 -3.41 -8.85 -17.72
CA GLU A 60 -4.67 -9.03 -18.44
C GLU A 60 -4.72 -8.09 -19.64
N LYS A 61 -5.18 -8.61 -20.78
CA LYS A 61 -5.40 -7.80 -21.98
C LYS A 61 -6.89 -7.56 -22.16
N ASP A 62 -7.23 -6.30 -22.37
CA ASP A 62 -8.57 -5.87 -22.75
C ASP A 62 -8.46 -5.06 -24.05
N GLY A 63 -8.75 -5.70 -25.18
CA GLY A 63 -8.49 -5.18 -26.51
C GLY A 63 -7.01 -4.81 -26.71
N ASN A 64 -6.75 -3.53 -26.96
CA ASN A 64 -5.38 -2.99 -27.11
C ASN A 64 -4.79 -2.43 -25.79
N ARG A 65 -5.49 -2.60 -24.67
CA ARG A 65 -5.04 -2.14 -23.35
C ARG A 65 -4.49 -3.31 -22.55
N THR A 66 -3.49 -3.02 -21.74
CA THR A 66 -2.87 -4.00 -20.83
C THR A 66 -3.01 -3.52 -19.41
N TYR A 67 -3.58 -4.38 -18.57
CA TYR A 67 -3.80 -4.17 -17.15
C TYR A 67 -2.94 -5.13 -16.34
N TYR A 68 -2.55 -4.67 -15.15
CA TYR A 68 -1.76 -5.43 -14.20
C TYR A 68 -2.43 -5.41 -12.83
N ARG A 69 -2.42 -6.55 -12.14
CA ARG A 69 -2.88 -6.68 -10.75
C ARG A 69 -1.96 -7.59 -9.96
N ALA A 70 -1.95 -7.48 -8.64
CA ALA A 70 -1.26 -8.45 -7.80
C ALA A 70 -1.88 -9.86 -7.96
N ASN A 71 -1.04 -10.88 -7.94
CA ASN A 71 -1.50 -12.27 -7.93
C ASN A 71 -1.80 -12.70 -6.49
N LYS A 72 -3.07 -12.61 -6.08
CA LYS A 72 -3.52 -13.01 -4.73
C LYS A 72 -3.29 -14.49 -4.41
N SER A 73 -3.21 -15.34 -5.43
CA SER A 73 -2.95 -16.78 -5.27
C SER A 73 -1.47 -17.09 -5.05
N HIS A 74 -0.58 -16.11 -5.21
CA HIS A 74 0.85 -16.31 -5.03
C HIS A 74 1.21 -16.42 -3.52
N PRO A 75 2.04 -17.38 -3.09
CA PRO A 75 2.37 -17.58 -1.66
C PRO A 75 2.93 -16.35 -0.93
N LEU A 76 3.66 -15.49 -1.65
CA LEU A 76 4.24 -14.25 -1.11
C LEU A 76 3.29 -13.05 -1.13
N TYR A 77 2.05 -13.19 -1.61
CA TYR A 77 1.13 -12.07 -1.73
C TYR A 77 0.89 -11.38 -0.39
N SER A 78 0.53 -12.15 0.64
CA SER A 78 0.23 -11.62 1.98
C SER A 78 1.44 -10.93 2.61
N ASP A 79 2.65 -11.48 2.44
CA ASP A 79 3.87 -10.88 2.97
C ASP A 79 4.18 -9.52 2.30
N ILE A 80 4.06 -9.45 0.97
CA ILE A 80 4.31 -8.21 0.22
C ILE A 80 3.23 -7.18 0.52
N HIS A 81 1.96 -7.58 0.55
CA HIS A 81 0.83 -6.72 0.93
C HIS A 81 1.05 -6.13 2.33
N ASN A 82 1.33 -6.97 3.33
CA ASN A 82 1.60 -6.51 4.69
C ASN A 82 2.81 -5.57 4.78
N LEU A 83 3.86 -5.81 3.99
CA LEU A 83 5.01 -4.92 3.91
C LEU A 83 4.61 -3.57 3.32
N VAL A 84 3.79 -3.56 2.26
CA VAL A 84 3.23 -2.34 1.68
C VAL A 84 2.40 -1.61 2.72
N LEU A 85 1.47 -2.25 3.43
CA LEU A 85 0.63 -1.58 4.44
C LEU A 85 1.43 -0.94 5.57
N LYS A 86 2.49 -1.61 6.03
CA LYS A 86 3.38 -1.08 7.07
C LYS A 86 4.23 0.10 6.58
N THR A 87 4.35 0.28 5.27
CA THR A 87 5.23 1.28 4.65
C THR A 87 4.49 2.29 3.76
N SER A 88 3.18 2.10 3.50
CA SER A 88 2.35 2.88 2.57
C SER A 88 2.00 4.27 3.06
N GLY A 89 2.63 4.73 4.14
CA GLY A 89 2.43 6.06 4.69
C GLY A 89 1.26 6.17 5.67
N LEU A 90 0.38 5.16 5.84
CA LEU A 90 -0.66 5.25 6.89
C LEU A 90 -0.03 5.43 8.27
N VAL A 91 0.98 4.63 8.58
CA VAL A 91 1.72 4.74 9.85
C VAL A 91 2.33 6.13 10.00
N ASP A 92 2.85 6.72 8.92
CA ASP A 92 3.45 8.06 8.96
C ASP A 92 2.40 9.16 9.07
N VAL A 93 1.25 9.03 8.40
CA VAL A 93 0.11 9.94 8.51
C VAL A 93 -0.46 9.92 9.93
N LEU A 94 -0.67 8.73 10.50
CA LEU A 94 -1.12 8.59 11.88
C LEU A 94 -0.06 9.09 12.86
N ARG A 95 1.22 8.82 12.63
CA ARG A 95 2.32 9.34 13.48
C ARG A 95 2.36 10.87 13.46
N ASN A 96 2.24 11.48 12.29
CA ASN A 96 2.25 12.93 12.15
C ASN A 96 1.01 13.56 12.82
N ALA A 97 -0.16 12.95 12.66
CA ALA A 97 -1.38 13.46 13.26
C ALA A 97 -1.47 13.25 14.77
N LEU A 98 -0.90 12.15 15.29
CA LEU A 98 -0.91 11.79 16.71
C LEU A 98 0.35 12.25 17.46
N GLY A 99 1.18 13.10 16.84
CA GLY A 99 2.46 13.59 17.38
C GLY A 99 2.32 14.58 18.54
N THR A 100 1.58 14.24 19.59
CA THR A 100 1.42 15.04 20.81
C THR A 100 1.92 14.28 22.03
N GLU A 101 2.52 14.99 22.98
CA GLU A 101 2.99 14.43 24.26
C GLU A 101 1.85 13.89 25.14
N LYS A 102 0.60 14.30 24.86
CA LYS A 102 -0.59 13.79 25.56
C LYS A 102 -0.91 12.33 25.20
N ILE A 103 -0.38 11.81 24.10
CA ILE A 103 -0.51 10.41 23.70
C ILE A 103 0.76 9.67 24.10
N LYS A 104 0.61 8.66 24.95
CA LYS A 104 1.73 7.80 25.37
C LYS A 104 1.95 6.65 24.40
N LEU A 105 0.86 6.03 23.94
CA LEU A 105 0.88 4.91 23.01
C LEU A 105 -0.33 4.99 22.08
N ALA A 106 -0.15 4.57 20.83
CA ALA A 106 -1.25 4.38 19.88
C ALA A 106 -1.04 3.06 19.13
N PHE A 107 -2.09 2.25 19.04
CA PHE A 107 -2.09 0.96 18.35
C PHE A 107 -3.12 0.99 17.24
N VAL A 108 -2.73 0.48 16.07
CA VAL A 108 -3.63 0.25 14.95
C VAL A 108 -4.05 -1.21 14.93
N PHE A 109 -5.35 -1.44 14.90
CA PHE A 109 -6.01 -2.73 14.89
C PHE A 109 -6.96 -2.83 13.69
N GLY A 110 -7.67 -3.94 13.59
CA GLY A 110 -8.67 -4.18 12.55
C GLY A 110 -8.13 -5.00 11.38
N SER A 111 -8.93 -5.08 10.31
CA SER A 111 -8.58 -5.78 9.07
C SER A 111 -7.29 -5.21 8.45
N PHE A 112 -7.02 -3.92 8.66
CA PHE A 112 -5.78 -3.25 8.24
C PHE A 112 -4.52 -3.87 8.87
N ALA A 113 -4.59 -4.26 10.15
CA ALA A 113 -3.47 -4.92 10.82
C ALA A 113 -3.33 -6.40 10.44
N ARG A 114 -4.37 -6.98 9.82
CA ARG A 114 -4.45 -8.40 9.43
C ARG A 114 -4.28 -8.64 7.92
N GLY A 115 -4.23 -7.58 7.10
CA GLY A 115 -4.11 -7.67 5.64
C GLY A 115 -5.34 -8.23 4.95
N GLU A 116 -6.52 -8.05 5.57
CA GLU A 116 -7.82 -8.50 5.05
C GLU A 116 -8.69 -7.32 4.63
N GLU A 117 -8.11 -6.12 4.52
CA GLU A 117 -8.88 -4.90 4.32
C GLU A 117 -9.25 -4.66 2.84
N SER A 118 -10.48 -4.21 2.61
CA SER A 118 -10.97 -3.62 1.36
C SER A 118 -10.83 -2.10 1.40
N ALA A 119 -11.03 -1.43 0.25
CA ALA A 119 -11.04 0.04 0.17
C ALA A 119 -12.05 0.72 1.13
N ASP A 120 -13.02 -0.03 1.66
CA ASP A 120 -14.05 0.44 2.60
C ASP A 120 -13.76 0.02 4.06
N SER A 121 -12.60 -0.55 4.35
CA SER A 121 -12.30 -1.06 5.68
C SER A 121 -11.91 0.03 6.65
N ASP A 122 -12.53 -0.02 7.82
CA ASP A 122 -12.23 0.87 8.93
C ASP A 122 -10.86 0.55 9.55
N ILE A 123 -10.16 1.60 9.98
CA ILE A 123 -8.92 1.50 10.76
C ILE A 123 -9.30 1.65 12.23
N ASP A 124 -9.14 0.58 13.00
CA ASP A 124 -9.37 0.64 14.45
C ASP A 124 -8.14 1.24 15.13
N LEU A 125 -8.31 2.34 15.86
CA LEU A 125 -7.22 3.00 16.59
C LEU A 125 -7.48 2.97 18.09
N MET A 126 -6.54 2.40 18.85
CA MET A 126 -6.53 2.48 20.31
C MET A 126 -5.46 3.46 20.75
N VAL A 127 -5.86 4.50 21.50
CA VAL A 127 -4.96 5.54 22.00
C VAL A 127 -4.92 5.49 23.53
N ILE A 128 -3.71 5.45 24.10
CA ILE A 128 -3.47 5.52 25.54
C ILE A 128 -2.81 6.85 25.85
N GLY A 129 -3.45 7.70 26.65
CA GLY A 129 -2.95 9.03 26.95
C GLY A 129 -3.86 9.84 27.88
N SER A 130 -3.52 11.11 28.07
CA SER A 130 -4.34 12.10 28.77
C SER A 130 -5.20 12.95 27.83
N LEU A 131 -5.25 12.58 26.54
CA LEU A 131 -6.03 13.25 25.51
C LEU A 131 -7.51 12.85 25.60
N GLY A 132 -8.42 13.83 25.54
CA GLY A 132 -9.85 13.58 25.46
C GLY A 132 -10.29 13.17 24.05
N LEU A 133 -11.42 12.46 23.94
CA LEU A 133 -11.95 11.97 22.66
C LEU A 133 -12.19 13.09 21.63
N ARG A 134 -12.67 14.26 22.06
CA ARG A 134 -12.90 15.40 21.16
C ARG A 134 -11.62 15.89 20.49
N ASP A 135 -10.56 16.07 21.28
CA ASP A 135 -9.27 16.52 20.77
C ASP A 135 -8.69 15.48 19.79
N LEU A 136 -8.83 14.19 20.10
CA LEU A 136 -8.40 13.09 19.23
C LEU A 136 -9.13 13.13 17.88
N ILE A 137 -10.46 13.30 17.88
CA ILE A 137 -11.25 13.40 16.65
C ILE A 137 -10.81 14.61 15.81
N THR A 138 -10.57 15.76 16.44
CA THR A 138 -10.08 16.96 15.73
C THR A 138 -8.70 16.74 15.11
N MET A 139 -7.80 16.03 15.79
CA MET A 139 -6.47 15.70 15.27
C MET A 139 -6.54 14.75 14.05
N LEU A 140 -7.47 13.79 14.08
CA LEU A 140 -7.67 12.82 13.00
C LEU A 140 -8.53 13.35 11.84
N ALA A 141 -9.35 14.39 12.05
CA ALA A 141 -10.18 14.96 10.99
C ALA A 141 -9.34 15.44 9.78
N ASN A 142 -8.10 15.86 10.01
CA ASN A 142 -7.19 16.33 8.96
C ASN A 142 -6.45 15.19 8.22
N THR A 143 -6.52 13.94 8.69
CA THR A 143 -5.83 12.81 8.05
C THR A 143 -6.66 12.07 7.01
N GLN A 144 -7.98 12.19 7.08
CA GLN A 144 -8.92 11.43 6.24
C GLN A 144 -8.70 11.71 4.74
N ASP A 145 -8.39 12.96 4.37
CA ASP A 145 -8.09 13.36 2.98
C ASP A 145 -6.74 12.84 2.45
N THR A 146 -5.83 12.46 3.36
CA THR A 146 -4.47 12.03 3.02
C THR A 146 -4.37 10.51 2.88
N ILE A 147 -5.23 9.75 3.57
CA ILE A 147 -5.23 8.27 3.58
C ILE A 147 -5.88 7.71 2.29
N LEU A 148 -6.73 8.48 1.61
CA LEU A 148 -7.49 8.05 0.41
C LEU A 148 -6.86 8.46 -0.95
N ARG A 149 -5.62 8.98 -0.96
CA ARG A 149 -4.90 9.40 -2.19
C ARG A 149 -3.76 8.44 -2.55
#